data_AF-W6U188-F1
#
_entry.id   AF-W6U188-F1
#
_cell.length_a   1.000
_cell.length_b   1.000
_cell.length_c   1.000
_cell.angle_alpha   90.00
_cell.angle_beta   90.00
_cell.angle_gamma   90.00
#
_symmetry.space_group_name_H-M   'P 1'
#
loop_
_entity.id
_entity.type
_entity.pdbx_description
1 polymer ?
#
loop_
_entity_poly.entity_id
_entity_poly.type
_entity_poly.pdbx_seq_one_letter_code
_entity_poly.pdbx_strand_id
1 'polypeptide(L)'
;MATTAWKEGKGNVRALVFHSTTGVGTASPNVASNYKEPETGALYPDGQLVDSAGMSSDLVFNVYLAHGTCQIKRPYLFWINLRFTS
;
A
#
# COMPACT_ATOMS: atom_id res chain seq x y z
N MET A 1 -7.15 -16.46 -3.28
CA MET A 1 -8.11 -15.35 -3.51
C MET A 1 -8.86 -15.15 -2.20
N ALA A 2 -8.67 -14.02 -1.51
CA ALA A 2 -9.38 -13.73 -0.27
C ALA A 2 -10.73 -13.10 -0.62
N THR A 3 -11.82 -13.81 -0.31
CA THR A 3 -13.19 -13.35 -0.56
C THR A 3 -13.85 -13.08 0.78
N THR A 4 -14.21 -11.83 1.04
CA THR A 4 -15.04 -11.45 2.20
C THR A 4 -16.42 -11.10 1.68
N ALA A 5 -17.43 -11.88 2.08
CA ALA A 5 -18.82 -11.63 1.74
C ALA A 5 -19.49 -10.81 2.85
N TRP A 6 -20.04 -9.65 2.51
CA TRP A 6 -20.91 -8.87 3.39
C TRP A 6 -22.34 -8.94 2.87
N LYS A 7 -23.32 -9.20 3.76
CA LYS A 7 -24.75 -9.17 3.43
C LYS A 7 -25.29 -7.76 3.67
N GLU A 8 -25.57 -7.02 2.61
CA GLU A 8 -26.49 -5.88 2.68
C GLU A 8 -27.92 -6.36 2.37
N GLY A 9 -28.75 -6.47 3.41
CA GLY A 9 -30.21 -6.62 3.27
C GLY A 9 -30.67 -7.76 2.35
N LYS A 10 -31.95 -7.71 1.96
CA LYS A 10 -32.58 -8.70 1.04
C LYS A 10 -32.15 -8.48 -0.42
N GLY A 11 -30.87 -8.24 -0.68
CA GLY A 11 -30.29 -8.00 -1.99
C GLY A 11 -29.18 -9.00 -2.33
N ASN A 12 -28.97 -9.25 -3.63
CA ASN A 12 -27.99 -10.18 -4.16
C ASN A 12 -26.59 -10.00 -3.52
N VAL A 13 -25.99 -11.09 -3.06
CA VAL A 13 -24.61 -11.11 -2.53
C VAL A 13 -23.64 -10.80 -3.67
N ARG A 14 -23.08 -9.59 -3.69
CA ARG A 14 -21.93 -9.27 -4.54
C ARG A 14 -20.67 -9.63 -3.77
N ALA A 15 -19.90 -10.59 -4.27
CA ALA A 15 -18.59 -10.88 -3.73
C ALA A 15 -17.67 -9.68 -3.99
N LEU A 16 -17.17 -9.06 -2.93
CA LEU A 16 -16.13 -8.04 -3.03
C LEU A 16 -14.79 -8.78 -3.19
N VAL A 17 -14.19 -8.66 -4.37
CA VAL A 17 -12.89 -9.26 -4.67
C VAL A 17 -11.81 -8.25 -4.36
N PHE A 18 -11.05 -8.51 -3.29
CA PHE A 18 -9.86 -7.74 -2.94
C PHE A 18 -8.62 -8.37 -3.61
N HIS A 19 -7.80 -7.54 -4.25
CA HIS A 19 -6.61 -8.00 -4.97
C HIS A 19 -5.35 -7.98 -4.11
N SER A 20 -5.34 -7.18 -3.05
CA SER A 20 -4.23 -6.99 -2.10
C SER A 20 -4.77 -6.66 -0.71
N THR A 21 -3.88 -6.66 0.28
CA THR A 21 -4.16 -6.22 1.66
C THR A 21 -3.20 -5.10 2.03
N THR A 22 -3.70 -4.07 2.71
CA THR A 22 -2.89 -2.96 3.23
C THR A 22 -3.01 -2.94 4.75
N GLY A 23 -1.88 -3.05 5.45
CA GLY A 23 -1.78 -2.64 6.85
C GLY A 23 -1.48 -1.14 6.89
N VAL A 24 -2.33 -0.35 7.54
CA VAL A 24 -2.16 1.10 7.61
C VAL A 24 -1.39 1.45 8.89
N GLY A 25 -0.28 2.15 8.73
CA GLY A 25 0.54 2.65 9.83
C GLY A 25 0.19 4.08 10.24
N THR A 26 0.73 4.50 11.38
CA THR A 26 0.53 5.85 11.93
C THR A 26 1.13 6.95 11.06
N ALA A 27 2.11 6.64 10.20
CA ALA A 27 2.71 7.55 9.25
C ALA A 27 2.76 6.98 7.83
N SER A 28 2.59 7.84 6.83
CA SER A 28 2.73 7.48 5.41
C SER A 28 3.25 8.66 4.57
N PRO A 29 3.84 8.41 3.38
CA PRO A 29 4.23 9.49 2.48
C PRO A 29 3.03 10.35 2.06
N ASN A 30 3.20 11.67 1.99
CA ASN A 30 2.15 12.59 1.56
C ASN A 30 1.74 12.30 0.10
N VAL A 31 0.47 11.95 -0.08
CA VAL A 31 -0.11 11.60 -1.39
C VAL A 31 -0.07 12.74 -2.39
N ALA A 32 -0.08 14.00 -1.91
CA ALA A 32 -0.01 15.18 -2.77
C ALA A 32 1.34 15.33 -3.48
N SER A 33 2.38 14.68 -2.96
CA SER A 33 3.73 14.68 -3.52
C SER A 33 4.10 13.44 -4.32
N ASN A 34 3.17 12.49 -4.53
CA ASN A 34 3.48 11.28 -5.29
C ASN A 34 3.93 11.61 -6.72
N TYR A 35 5.08 11.11 -7.12
CA TYR A 35 5.47 11.11 -8.52
C TYR A 35 4.71 10.02 -9.29
N LYS A 36 4.10 10.41 -10.42
CA LYS A 36 3.51 9.48 -11.37
C LYS A 36 4.37 9.42 -12.61
N GLU A 37 4.94 8.26 -12.88
CA GLU A 37 5.80 8.07 -14.04
C GLU A 37 4.95 8.13 -15.33
N PRO A 38 5.30 9.01 -16.30
CA PRO A 38 4.45 9.30 -17.45
C PRO A 38 4.17 8.11 -18.39
N GLU A 39 5.12 7.21 -18.60
CA GLU A 39 5.02 6.15 -19.61
C GLU A 39 4.23 4.94 -19.13
N THR A 40 4.47 4.52 -17.90
CA THR A 40 3.90 3.32 -17.26
C THR A 40 2.72 3.66 -16.37
N GLY A 41 2.58 4.92 -15.96
CA GLY A 41 1.58 5.36 -14.99
C GLY A 41 1.85 4.87 -13.57
N ALA A 42 3.01 4.25 -13.30
CA ALA A 42 3.39 3.77 -11.98
C ALA A 42 3.51 4.95 -10.99
N LEU A 43 3.03 4.73 -9.76
CA LEU A 43 3.08 5.70 -8.68
C LEU A 43 4.27 5.42 -7.76
N TYR A 44 5.04 6.44 -7.47
CA TYR A 44 6.18 6.41 -6.57
C TYR A 44 5.87 7.31 -5.37
N PRO A 45 5.67 6.73 -4.17
CA PRO A 45 5.41 7.50 -2.96
C PRO A 45 6.73 7.97 -2.34
N ASP A 46 7.28 9.05 -2.87
CA ASP A 46 8.56 9.67 -2.47
C ASP A 46 8.38 10.95 -1.63
N GLY A 47 7.13 11.24 -1.26
CA GLY A 47 6.77 12.35 -0.40
C GLY A 47 7.33 12.28 1.02
N GLN A 48 7.35 13.44 1.69
CA GLN A 48 7.63 13.50 3.12
C GLN A 48 6.58 12.70 3.91
N LEU A 49 7.02 12.10 5.02
CA LEU A 49 6.13 11.40 5.94
C LEU A 49 5.16 12.39 6.60
N VAL A 50 3.89 12.03 6.61
CA VAL A 50 2.82 12.73 7.31
C VAL A 50 2.05 11.75 8.19
N ASP A 51 1.44 12.26 9.25
CA ASP A 51 0.60 11.46 10.13
C ASP A 51 -0.65 10.98 9.38
N SER A 52 -0.93 9.69 9.50
CA SER A 52 -2.15 9.08 9.00
C SER A 52 -3.30 9.49 9.92
N ALA A 53 -4.15 10.41 9.47
CA ALA A 53 -5.21 11.00 10.30
C ALA A 53 -6.13 9.95 10.93
N GLY A 54 -6.26 9.99 12.26
CA GLY A 54 -7.30 9.25 12.99
C GLY A 54 -7.11 7.74 13.11
N MET A 55 -5.92 7.20 12.81
CA MET A 55 -5.64 5.77 12.97
C MET A 55 -4.77 5.49 14.20
N SER A 56 -5.34 4.79 15.19
CA SER A 56 -4.56 4.04 16.16
C SER A 56 -4.15 2.72 15.50
N SER A 57 -2.85 2.53 15.31
CA SER A 57 -2.27 1.35 14.66
C SER A 57 -1.02 0.92 15.40
N ASP A 58 -0.80 -0.38 15.51
CA ASP A 58 0.45 -0.95 16.02
C ASP A 58 1.59 -0.84 14.99
N LEU A 59 1.26 -0.48 13.75
CA LEU A 59 2.24 -0.26 12.69
C LEU A 59 2.66 1.21 12.64
N VAL A 60 3.97 1.45 12.56
CA VAL A 60 4.50 2.81 12.33
C VAL A 60 4.33 3.22 10.86
N PHE A 61 4.52 2.29 9.92
CA PHE A 61 4.44 2.52 8.48
C PHE A 61 3.45 1.59 7.78
N ASN A 62 2.94 2.01 6.63
CA ASN A 62 2.09 1.17 5.79
C ASN A 62 2.83 -0.08 5.28
N VAL A 63 2.12 -1.20 5.22
CA VAL A 63 2.59 -2.46 4.63
C VAL A 63 1.59 -2.91 3.55
N TYR A 64 2.10 -3.30 2.38
CA TYR A 64 1.27 -3.75 1.26
C TYR A 64 1.58 -5.21 0.93
N LEU A 65 0.55 -6.05 0.89
CA LEU A 65 0.63 -7.48 0.63
C LEU A 65 -0.12 -7.83 -0.65
N ALA A 66 0.62 -8.28 -1.66
CA ALA A 66 0.07 -8.86 -2.87
C ALA A 66 -0.10 -10.38 -2.70
N HIS A 67 -1.25 -10.92 -3.14
CA HIS A 67 -1.58 -12.34 -2.95
C HIS A 67 -1.16 -13.24 -4.11
N GLY A 68 -0.70 -12.66 -5.22
CA GLY A 68 -0.26 -13.40 -6.41
C GLY A 68 1.05 -12.85 -6.95
N THR A 69 1.96 -13.74 -7.36
CA THR A 69 3.27 -13.36 -7.92
C THR A 69 3.13 -12.59 -9.24
N CYS A 70 2.06 -12.81 -10.00
CA CYS A 70 1.74 -12.07 -11.22
C CYS A 70 1.48 -10.57 -10.98
N GLN A 71 1.25 -10.15 -9.73
CA GLN A 71 1.06 -8.74 -9.36
C GLN A 71 2.39 -7.98 -9.16
N ILE A 72 3.53 -8.69 -9.14
CA ILE A 72 4.83 -8.11 -8.80
C ILE A 72 5.72 -8.05 -10.04
N LYS A 73 6.18 -6.85 -10.38
CA LYS A 73 7.28 -6.60 -11.33
C LYS A 73 8.42 -5.92 -10.57
N ARG A 74 9.67 -6.34 -10.80
CA ARG A 74 10.87 -5.77 -10.15
C ARG A 74 11.63 -4.89 -11.15
N PRO A 75 11.34 -3.58 -11.21
CA PRO A 75 11.96 -2.70 -12.21
C PRO A 75 13.41 -2.30 -11.87
N TYR A 76 13.77 -2.29 -10.59
CA TYR A 76 15.07 -1.77 -10.12
C TYR A 76 15.70 -2.67 -9.06
N LEU A 77 17.03 -2.59 -8.97
CA LEU A 77 17.84 -3.17 -7.90
C LEU A 77 18.76 -2.07 -7.37
N PHE A 78 18.73 -1.84 -6.07
CA PHE A 78 19.53 -0.79 -5.41
C PHE A 78 20.68 -1.38 -4.62
N TRP A 79 21.84 -0.73 -4.70
CA TRP A 79 22.98 -0.98 -3.82
C TRP A 79 23.04 0.13 -2.77
N ILE A 80 22.81 -0.21 -1.50
CA ILE A 80 22.73 0.77 -0.41
C ILE A 80 23.96 0.62 0.48
N ASN A 81 24.70 1.71 0.68
CA ASN A 81 25.76 1.79 1.67
C ASN A 81 25.18 2.35 2.98
N LEU A 82 24.98 1.48 3.97
CA LEU A 82 24.42 1.83 5.27
C LEU A 82 25.54 2.40 6.16
N ARG A 83 25.31 3.62 6.66
CA ARG A 83 26.19 4.26 7.64
C ARG A 83 25.49 4.29 8.98
N PHE A 84 26.17 3.79 10.02
CA PHE A 84 25.71 3.85 11.40
C PHE A 84 26.37 5.03 12.10
N THR A 85 25.58 5.78 12.86
CA THR A 85 26.07 6.86 13.73
C THR A 85 25.79 6.47 15.17
N SER A 86 26.79 6.68 16.04
CA SER A 86 26.69 6.52 17.50
C SER A 86 26.20 7.80 18.17
#